data_AF-A0A969E0R7-F1
#
_entry.id   AF-A0A969E0R7-F1
#
_cell.length_a   1.000
_cell.length_b   1.000
_cell.length_c   1.000
_cell.angle_alpha   90.00
_cell.angle_beta   90.00
_cell.angle_gamma   90.00
#
_symmetry.space_group_name_H-M   'P 1'
#
loop_
_entity.id
_entity.type
_entity.pdbx_description
1 polymer ?
#
loop_
_entity_poly.entity_id
_entity_poly.type
_entity_poly.pdbx_seq_one_letter_code
_entity_poly.pdbx_strand_id
1 'polypeptide(L)'
;MRPLTTFTLITLGAAAIFYAFKKLAFAETIPPQYSTPFNKNQTQKNRKTSPNESVNIADSTAETLRLMFVGDIMSQSQQIASAVQSGGSHNYTPCFRYIRPILEQADLAFGNLECTLRSEPPFTGYPNFRSPDQLGEALRWAGFDVLVTANNHALDGGLNGLTHTLDVLKKNRFLTTGTFRNERERAIFYPKIIYKKGFKIALLNATHHTNGYRTPTPSVVNRLDIAQLKADLKKAQAMTPDFIITFLHWGNEHKLDEDVNQRALARILHEAGSHLVIGAHPHVVQPIKNEPVKNNKKIF
;
A
#
# COMPACT_ATOMS: atom_id res chain seq x y z
N MET A 1 10.01 -8.21 -27.84
CA MET A 1 10.34 -6.87 -27.33
C MET A 1 9.31 -6.50 -26.27
N ARG A 2 9.72 -6.10 -25.06
CA ARG A 2 8.79 -5.69 -23.99
C ARG A 2 8.33 -4.23 -24.25
N PRO A 3 7.03 -3.91 -24.11
CA PRO A 3 6.54 -2.56 -24.42
C PRO A 3 7.00 -1.53 -23.37
N LEU A 4 7.16 -0.27 -23.82
CA LEU A 4 7.47 0.87 -22.95
C LEU A 4 6.21 1.31 -22.20
N THR A 5 6.23 1.23 -20.87
CA THR A 5 5.28 1.94 -20.00
C THR A 5 5.58 3.44 -20.06
N THR A 6 4.57 4.26 -20.37
CA THR A 6 4.70 5.73 -20.36
C THR A 6 4.14 6.28 -19.04
N PHE A 7 4.80 7.30 -18.47
CA PHE A 7 4.49 7.89 -17.16
C PHE A 7 3.96 9.32 -17.31
N THR A 8 2.83 9.65 -16.66
CA THR A 8 2.26 11.01 -16.66
C THR A 8 2.05 11.50 -15.22
N LEU A 9 2.56 12.70 -14.92
CA LEU A 9 2.42 13.39 -13.63
C LEU A 9 1.26 14.39 -13.70
N ILE A 10 0.35 14.39 -12.71
CA ILE A 10 -0.64 15.45 -12.49
C ILE A 10 -0.56 15.89 -11.03
N THR A 11 -0.14 17.12 -10.79
CA THR A 11 -0.04 17.75 -9.46
C THR A 11 -1.21 18.68 -9.21
N LEU A 12 -1.96 18.47 -8.12
CA LEU A 12 -2.89 19.46 -7.54
C LEU A 12 -2.68 19.51 -6.02
N GLY A 13 -2.58 20.71 -5.47
CA GLY A 13 -2.15 20.97 -4.09
C GLY A 13 -3.18 20.57 -3.04
N ALA A 14 -2.87 19.48 -2.32
CA ALA A 14 -3.19 19.16 -0.92
C ALA A 14 -2.82 17.68 -0.71
N ALA A 15 -1.54 17.41 -0.39
CA ALA A 15 -0.94 16.12 0.01
C ALA A 15 -1.57 14.81 -0.53
N ALA A 16 -1.91 14.78 -1.80
CA ALA A 16 -2.32 13.59 -2.53
C ALA A 16 -1.64 13.60 -3.89
N ILE A 17 -0.71 12.68 -4.06
CA ILE A 17 0.12 12.60 -5.27
C ILE A 17 -0.44 11.46 -6.13
N PHE A 18 -0.78 11.77 -7.37
CA PHE A 18 -1.32 10.81 -8.33
C PHE A 18 -0.21 10.29 -9.24
N TYR A 19 0.08 8.99 -9.17
CA TYR A 19 0.91 8.30 -10.15
C TYR A 19 0.05 7.44 -11.07
N ALA A 20 0.19 7.64 -12.38
CA ALA A 20 -0.51 6.92 -13.44
C ALA A 20 0.45 5.98 -14.19
N PHE A 21 0.20 4.67 -14.17
CA PHE A 21 0.97 3.66 -14.92
C PHE A 21 0.14 3.12 -16.08
N LYS A 22 0.70 3.09 -17.30
CA LYS A 22 0.02 2.62 -18.53
C LYS A 22 0.51 1.24 -18.97
N LYS A 23 -0.39 0.24 -19.04
CA LYS A 23 -0.10 -1.09 -19.62
C LYS A 23 -0.55 -1.12 -21.09
N LEU A 24 0.34 -1.55 -21.99
CA LEU A 24 -0.01 -1.81 -23.38
C LEU A 24 -0.50 -3.25 -23.49
N ALA A 25 -1.77 -3.44 -23.86
CA ALA A 25 -2.36 -4.75 -24.06
C ALA A 25 -1.96 -5.32 -25.43
N PHE A 26 -1.63 -6.62 -25.47
CA PHE A 26 -1.62 -7.42 -26.70
C PHE A 26 -2.67 -8.51 -26.54
N ALA A 27 -3.40 -8.80 -27.63
CA ALA A 27 -4.41 -9.83 -27.66
C ALA A 27 -3.76 -11.22 -27.64
N GLU A 28 -3.90 -11.95 -26.55
CA GLU A 28 -3.73 -13.41 -26.53
C GLU A 28 -5.12 -14.05 -26.39
N THR A 29 -5.47 -14.89 -27.36
CA THR A 29 -6.71 -15.67 -27.37
C THR A 29 -6.64 -16.77 -26.31
N ILE A 30 -7.46 -16.67 -25.27
CA ILE A 30 -7.65 -17.73 -24.26
C ILE A 30 -8.91 -18.53 -24.64
N PRO A 31 -8.85 -19.87 -24.75
CA PRO A 31 -10.04 -20.70 -24.99
C PRO A 31 -10.89 -20.86 -23.71
N PRO A 32 -12.21 -21.08 -23.82
CA PRO A 32 -13.11 -21.03 -22.68
C PRO A 32 -13.10 -22.34 -21.88
N GLN A 33 -13.00 -22.25 -20.54
CA GLN A 33 -13.42 -23.34 -19.66
C GLN A 33 -14.25 -22.84 -18.46
N TYR A 34 -15.50 -23.29 -18.49
CA TYR A 34 -16.43 -23.67 -17.43
C TYR A 34 -16.75 -22.72 -16.25
N SER A 35 -17.96 -22.18 -16.32
CA SER A 35 -18.88 -22.10 -15.16
C SER A 35 -20.33 -22.21 -15.63
N THR A 36 -21.04 -23.24 -15.17
CA THR A 36 -22.50 -23.45 -15.30
C THR A 36 -23.29 -22.64 -14.24
N PRO A 37 -24.62 -22.49 -14.38
CA PRO A 37 -25.22 -21.16 -14.46
C PRO A 37 -26.09 -20.76 -13.25
N PHE A 38 -26.36 -19.46 -13.13
CA PHE A 38 -27.56 -18.96 -12.46
C PHE A 38 -28.48 -18.26 -13.47
N ASN A 39 -29.70 -18.78 -13.55
CA ASN A 39 -30.74 -18.43 -14.52
C ASN A 39 -31.64 -17.31 -13.97
N LYS A 40 -31.87 -16.25 -14.75
CA LYS A 40 -33.10 -15.45 -14.70
C LYS A 40 -33.49 -14.97 -16.10
N ASN A 41 -34.51 -15.64 -16.62
CA ASN A 41 -35.61 -15.16 -17.46
C ASN A 41 -35.30 -14.46 -18.79
N GLN A 42 -35.71 -15.18 -19.83
CA GLN A 42 -35.84 -14.78 -21.22
C GLN A 42 -36.87 -13.66 -21.40
N THR A 43 -36.58 -12.76 -22.34
CA THR A 43 -37.58 -12.30 -23.32
C THR A 43 -36.87 -12.14 -24.67
N GLN A 44 -37.23 -12.99 -25.61
CA GLN A 44 -36.74 -12.98 -26.99
C GLN A 44 -37.44 -11.87 -27.79
N LYS A 45 -36.67 -11.15 -28.62
CA LYS A 45 -37.16 -10.62 -29.90
C LYS A 45 -36.10 -10.85 -30.97
N ASN A 46 -36.51 -11.61 -31.98
CA ASN A 46 -35.78 -11.91 -33.20
C ASN A 46 -35.45 -10.66 -34.02
N ARG A 47 -34.25 -10.61 -34.61
CA ARG A 47 -34.02 -10.09 -35.97
C ARG A 47 -32.72 -10.65 -36.57
N LYS A 48 -32.87 -11.36 -37.69
CA LYS A 48 -31.79 -11.69 -38.64
C LYS A 48 -31.50 -10.44 -39.49
N THR A 49 -30.23 -10.10 -39.76
CA THR A 49 -29.62 -10.07 -41.12
C THR A 49 -28.28 -9.32 -41.17
N SER A 50 -27.38 -9.93 -41.96
CA SER A 50 -26.26 -9.41 -42.78
C SER A 50 -24.94 -8.89 -42.16
N PRO A 51 -23.77 -9.28 -42.75
CA PRO A 51 -22.43 -8.92 -42.28
C PRO A 51 -21.81 -7.83 -43.16
N ASN A 52 -21.72 -6.60 -42.67
CA ASN A 52 -20.69 -5.64 -43.10
C ASN A 52 -20.72 -4.41 -42.19
N GLU A 53 -20.00 -4.46 -41.08
CA GLU A 53 -19.51 -3.24 -40.44
C GLU A 53 -18.02 -3.44 -40.19
N SER A 54 -17.23 -2.71 -40.98
CA SER A 54 -15.84 -2.41 -40.70
C SER A 54 -15.72 -1.96 -39.25
N VAL A 55 -15.18 -2.83 -38.40
CA VAL A 55 -14.84 -2.49 -37.02
C VAL A 55 -13.77 -1.42 -37.09
N ASN A 56 -14.18 -0.18 -36.88
CA ASN A 56 -13.29 0.90 -36.50
C ASN A 56 -12.54 0.42 -35.25
N ILE A 57 -11.26 0.08 -35.41
CA ILE A 57 -10.33 -0.20 -34.31
C ILE A 57 -10.03 1.17 -33.67
N ALA A 58 -11.03 1.73 -33.01
CA ALA A 58 -10.90 2.92 -32.21
C ALA A 58 -10.34 2.49 -30.84
N ASP A 59 -9.06 2.81 -30.68
CA ASP A 59 -8.37 3.07 -29.43
C ASP A 59 -8.31 1.91 -28.41
N SER A 60 -7.17 1.23 -28.37
CA SER A 60 -6.81 0.35 -27.26
C SER A 60 -6.84 1.18 -25.97
N THR A 61 -7.89 1.01 -25.16
CA THR A 61 -8.05 1.74 -23.90
C THR A 61 -6.89 1.38 -22.98
N ALA A 62 -5.92 2.28 -22.94
CA ALA A 62 -4.78 2.19 -22.07
C ALA A 62 -5.25 2.11 -20.60
N GLU A 63 -5.16 0.92 -19.99
CA GLU A 63 -5.48 0.78 -18.58
C GLU A 63 -4.44 1.56 -17.77
N THR A 64 -4.91 2.58 -17.06
CA THR A 64 -4.10 3.39 -16.15
C THR A 64 -4.39 2.99 -14.72
N LEU A 65 -3.34 2.84 -13.91
CA LEU A 65 -3.46 2.61 -12.47
C LEU A 65 -3.04 3.86 -11.69
N ARG A 66 -3.94 4.36 -10.83
CA ARG A 66 -3.72 5.51 -9.94
C ARG A 66 -3.37 5.05 -8.53
N LEU A 67 -2.15 5.31 -8.08
CA LEU A 67 -1.72 5.02 -6.70
C LEU A 67 -1.64 6.31 -5.88
N MET A 68 -2.03 6.23 -4.61
CA MET A 68 -1.86 7.32 -3.64
C MET A 68 -1.15 6.80 -2.39
N PHE A 69 -0.17 7.55 -1.90
CA PHE A 69 0.60 7.18 -0.72
C PHE A 69 0.40 8.24 0.36
N VAL A 70 -0.01 7.80 1.53
CA VAL A 70 -0.08 8.59 2.75
C VAL A 70 1.00 8.09 3.70
N GLY A 71 1.62 9.02 4.42
CA GLY A 71 2.63 8.72 5.42
C GLY A 71 2.03 8.14 6.69
N ASP A 72 2.55 8.62 7.82
CA ASP A 72 2.32 8.07 9.14
C ASP A 72 0.89 8.30 9.64
N ILE A 73 0.22 7.20 9.99
CA ILE A 73 -1.12 7.18 10.57
C ILE A 73 -0.99 6.70 12.02
N MET A 74 -1.13 7.64 12.94
CA MET A 74 -0.99 7.47 14.38
C MET A 74 -1.99 8.38 15.10
N SER A 75 -2.40 8.01 16.31
CA SER A 75 -3.33 8.82 17.11
C SER A 75 -2.68 9.29 18.39
N GLN A 76 -2.51 10.61 18.53
CA GLN A 76 -2.16 11.25 19.79
C GLN A 76 -3.34 11.17 20.78
N SER A 77 -3.05 11.36 22.08
CA SER A 77 -4.07 11.29 23.14
C SER A 77 -5.27 12.22 22.89
N GLN A 78 -5.03 13.40 22.30
CA GLN A 78 -6.07 14.36 21.93
C GLN A 78 -6.95 13.84 20.79
N GLN A 79 -6.37 13.16 19.79
CA GLN A 79 -7.13 12.56 18.70
C GLN A 79 -7.99 11.40 19.21
N ILE A 80 -7.43 10.56 20.09
CA ILE A 80 -8.16 9.48 20.76
C ILE A 80 -9.34 10.05 21.55
N ALA A 81 -9.10 11.07 22.38
CA ALA A 81 -10.14 11.73 23.16
C ALA A 81 -11.22 12.37 22.27
N SER A 82 -10.83 13.01 21.16
CA SER A 82 -11.77 13.63 20.22
C SER A 82 -12.65 12.62 19.48
N ALA A 83 -12.21 11.37 19.38
CA ALA A 83 -12.96 10.30 18.73
C ALA A 83 -14.01 9.65 19.66
N VAL A 84 -13.98 9.93 20.97
CA VAL A 84 -14.92 9.34 21.94
C VAL A 84 -16.35 9.80 21.64
N GLN A 85 -17.27 8.85 21.59
CA GLN A 85 -18.70 9.09 21.44
C GLN A 85 -19.44 8.99 22.78
N SER A 86 -20.67 9.48 22.82
CA SER A 86 -21.61 9.18 23.89
C SER A 86 -21.74 7.66 24.07
N GLY A 87 -21.48 7.16 25.27
CA GLY A 87 -21.45 5.71 25.56
C GLY A 87 -20.05 5.08 25.55
N GLY A 88 -18.99 5.84 25.28
CA GLY A 88 -17.60 5.41 25.47
C GLY A 88 -16.96 4.65 24.29
N SER A 89 -17.70 4.44 23.20
CA SER A 89 -17.14 3.96 21.92
C SER A 89 -16.29 5.04 21.25
N HIS A 90 -15.52 4.67 20.21
CA HIS A 90 -14.74 5.61 19.41
C HIS A 90 -15.26 5.68 17.97
N ASN A 91 -15.21 6.85 17.35
CA ASN A 91 -15.48 7.05 15.93
C ASN A 91 -14.48 8.02 15.31
N TYR A 92 -13.58 7.48 14.50
CA TYR A 92 -12.55 8.24 13.80
C TYR A 92 -13.00 8.79 12.44
N THR A 93 -14.21 8.47 11.96
CA THR A 93 -14.74 8.93 10.67
C THR A 93 -14.62 10.45 10.47
N PRO A 94 -14.95 11.30 11.47
CA PRO A 94 -14.80 12.75 11.32
C PRO A 94 -13.35 13.21 11.10
N CYS A 95 -12.35 12.45 11.56
CA CYS A 95 -10.93 12.77 11.35
C CYS A 95 -10.53 12.66 9.89
N PHE A 96 -11.19 11.77 9.13
CA PHE A 96 -10.81 11.46 7.75
C PHE A 96 -11.78 12.00 6.69
N ARG A 97 -12.88 12.65 7.10
CA ARG A 97 -13.94 13.10 6.18
C ARG A 97 -13.45 14.00 5.05
N TYR A 98 -12.43 14.83 5.29
CA TYR A 98 -11.90 15.76 4.29
C TYR A 98 -10.89 15.11 3.35
N ILE A 99 -10.21 14.04 3.78
CA ILE A 99 -9.26 13.33 2.92
C ILE A 99 -9.92 12.23 2.11
N ARG A 100 -11.07 11.71 2.57
CA ARG A 100 -11.79 10.63 1.88
C ARG A 100 -12.07 10.92 0.39
N PRO A 101 -12.63 12.09 0.00
CA PRO A 101 -12.87 12.39 -1.41
C PRO A 101 -11.59 12.45 -2.26
N ILE A 102 -10.44 12.61 -1.61
CA ILE A 102 -9.13 12.61 -2.25
C ILE A 102 -8.64 11.18 -2.42
N LEU A 103 -8.70 10.36 -1.36
CA LEU A 103 -8.33 8.94 -1.39
C LEU A 103 -9.16 8.13 -2.39
N GLU A 104 -10.46 8.41 -2.51
CA GLU A 104 -11.37 7.72 -3.44
C GLU A 104 -11.02 7.95 -4.92
N GLN A 105 -10.17 8.92 -5.23
CA GLN A 105 -9.68 9.12 -6.60
C GLN A 105 -8.55 8.14 -6.98
N ALA A 106 -8.02 7.37 -6.02
CA ALA A 106 -7.00 6.35 -6.25
C ALA A 106 -7.65 5.01 -6.58
N ASP A 107 -6.96 4.20 -7.40
CA ASP A 107 -7.28 2.79 -7.55
C ASP A 107 -6.81 1.96 -6.35
N LEU A 108 -5.71 2.40 -5.73
CA LEU A 108 -5.17 1.87 -4.49
C LEU A 108 -4.62 3.03 -3.66
N ALA A 109 -5.13 3.22 -2.45
CA ALA A 109 -4.57 4.12 -1.45
C ALA A 109 -3.76 3.35 -0.39
N PHE A 110 -2.52 3.77 -0.18
CA PHE A 110 -1.55 3.19 0.75
C PHE A 110 -1.36 4.11 1.97
N GLY A 111 -1.14 3.53 3.15
CA GLY A 111 -0.76 4.26 4.36
C GLY A 111 0.24 3.49 5.22
N ASN A 112 1.04 4.21 6.02
CA ASN A 112 1.84 3.59 7.09
C ASN A 112 1.04 3.61 8.39
N LEU A 113 0.61 2.46 8.89
CA LEU A 113 -0.08 2.38 10.19
C LEU A 113 0.95 2.33 11.31
N GLU A 114 1.26 3.47 11.89
CA GLU A 114 2.29 3.67 12.91
C GLU A 114 1.69 3.67 14.32
N CYS A 115 0.91 2.66 14.59
CA CYS A 115 0.39 2.37 15.92
C CYS A 115 -0.02 0.91 16.00
N THR A 116 -0.21 0.42 17.22
CA THR A 116 -0.93 -0.83 17.44
C THR A 116 -2.41 -0.55 17.67
N LEU A 117 -3.27 -1.45 17.21
CA LEU A 117 -4.70 -1.44 17.48
C LEU A 117 -5.01 -2.36 18.67
N ARG A 118 -6.08 -2.04 19.39
CA ARG A 118 -6.59 -2.84 20.50
C ARG A 118 -8.08 -2.61 20.71
N SER A 119 -8.78 -3.64 21.17
CA SER A 119 -10.23 -3.59 21.41
C SER A 119 -10.60 -2.85 22.70
N GLU A 120 -9.81 -3.02 23.76
CA GLU A 120 -10.09 -2.51 25.11
C GLU A 120 -9.02 -1.52 25.59
N PRO A 121 -9.32 -0.56 26.48
CA PRO A 121 -8.35 0.39 27.04
C PRO A 121 -7.25 -0.28 27.89
N PRO A 122 -6.12 0.40 28.18
CA PRO A 122 -5.86 1.83 27.90
C PRO A 122 -5.47 2.12 26.43
N PHE A 123 -6.18 3.06 25.82
CA PHE A 123 -5.71 3.68 24.58
C PHE A 123 -4.71 4.78 24.94
N THR A 124 -3.62 4.88 24.18
CA THR A 124 -2.52 5.79 24.50
C THR A 124 -1.98 6.44 23.24
N GLY A 125 -1.68 7.75 23.33
CA GLY A 125 -0.82 8.44 22.36
C GLY A 125 0.66 8.24 22.70
N TYR A 126 1.48 9.23 22.38
CA TYR A 126 2.92 9.19 22.69
C TYR A 126 3.17 8.87 24.19
N PRO A 127 4.16 8.03 24.53
CA PRO A 127 5.19 7.43 23.67
C PRO A 127 4.84 6.07 23.06
N ASN A 128 3.71 5.47 23.43
CA ASN A 128 3.29 4.15 22.91
C ASN A 128 1.91 4.29 22.27
N PHE A 129 1.86 4.39 20.96
CA PHE A 129 0.63 4.56 20.19
C PHE A 129 -0.18 3.26 20.16
N ARG A 130 -1.25 3.25 20.95
CA ARG A 130 -2.21 2.15 21.08
C ARG A 130 -3.61 2.70 20.83
N SER A 131 -4.09 2.56 19.61
CA SER A 131 -5.36 3.13 19.17
C SER A 131 -6.51 2.11 19.29
N PRO A 132 -7.76 2.57 19.46
CA PRO A 132 -8.94 1.71 19.35
C PRO A 132 -9.08 1.08 17.96
N ASP A 133 -9.66 -0.11 17.88
CA ASP A 133 -9.94 -0.82 16.62
C ASP A 133 -10.72 0.02 15.59
N GLN A 134 -11.55 0.95 16.06
CA GLN A 134 -12.36 1.85 15.22
C GLN A 134 -11.51 2.81 14.38
N LEU A 135 -10.23 2.99 14.68
CA LEU A 135 -9.30 3.64 13.76
C LEU A 135 -9.19 2.84 12.45
N GLY A 136 -9.03 1.52 12.52
CA GLY A 136 -8.98 0.65 11.34
C GLY A 136 -10.27 0.69 10.51
N GLU A 137 -11.43 0.74 11.17
CA GLU A 137 -12.74 0.87 10.51
C GLU A 137 -12.86 2.21 9.78
N ALA A 138 -12.47 3.31 10.42
CA ALA A 138 -12.50 4.64 9.83
C ALA A 138 -11.50 4.79 8.67
N LEU A 139 -10.32 4.17 8.75
CA LEU A 139 -9.36 4.13 7.64
C LEU A 139 -9.95 3.40 6.43
N ARG A 140 -10.66 2.28 6.66
CA ARG A 140 -11.29 1.55 5.55
C ARG A 140 -12.41 2.36 4.93
N TRP A 141 -13.22 3.01 5.77
CA TRP A 141 -14.26 3.95 5.34
C TRP A 141 -13.69 5.14 4.56
N ALA A 142 -12.50 5.63 4.93
CA ALA A 142 -11.84 6.75 4.28
C ALA A 142 -11.30 6.43 2.88
N GLY A 143 -11.20 5.14 2.52
CA GLY A 143 -10.75 4.70 1.20
C GLY A 143 -9.35 4.11 1.16
N PHE A 144 -8.70 3.86 2.31
CA PHE A 144 -7.43 3.14 2.33
C PHE A 144 -7.62 1.67 1.94
N ASP A 145 -6.75 1.16 1.06
CA ASP A 145 -6.75 -0.24 0.59
C ASP A 145 -5.58 -1.04 1.15
N VAL A 146 -4.43 -0.37 1.30
CA VAL A 146 -3.17 -1.00 1.68
C VAL A 146 -2.61 -0.30 2.90
N LEU A 147 -2.30 -1.05 3.95
CA LEU A 147 -1.61 -0.52 5.13
C LEU A 147 -0.32 -1.29 5.36
N VAL A 148 0.81 -0.58 5.39
CA VAL A 148 2.09 -1.15 5.77
C VAL A 148 2.31 -0.98 7.28
N THR A 149 2.98 -1.94 7.90
CA THR A 149 3.01 -2.06 9.38
C THR A 149 4.41 -2.21 9.98
N ALA A 150 5.47 -2.33 9.17
CA ALA A 150 6.83 -2.23 9.68
C ALA A 150 7.18 -0.76 9.85
N ASN A 151 7.17 -0.33 11.11
CA ASN A 151 7.60 0.98 11.57
C ASN A 151 8.13 0.88 13.01
N ASN A 152 8.61 1.99 13.54
CA ASN A 152 9.16 2.08 14.90
C ASN A 152 8.13 1.76 16.00
N HIS A 153 6.83 2.00 15.76
CA HIS A 153 5.73 1.79 16.70
C HIS A 153 4.96 0.46 16.52
N ALA A 154 5.46 -0.41 15.64
CA ALA A 154 4.87 -1.72 15.36
C ALA A 154 4.78 -2.64 16.60
N LEU A 155 5.55 -2.34 17.65
CA LEU A 155 5.69 -3.15 18.86
C LEU A 155 5.16 -2.46 20.14
N ASP A 156 4.48 -1.32 20.02
CA ASP A 156 4.02 -0.54 21.18
C ASP A 156 3.05 -1.31 22.07
N GLY A 157 2.26 -2.22 21.50
CA GLY A 157 1.38 -3.15 22.23
C GLY A 157 2.00 -4.53 22.47
N GLY A 158 3.30 -4.72 22.24
CA GLY A 158 3.99 -6.00 22.32
C GLY A 158 3.45 -7.02 21.31
N LEU A 159 3.61 -8.31 21.62
CA LEU A 159 3.15 -9.41 20.76
C LEU A 159 1.64 -9.32 20.51
N ASN A 160 0.85 -9.13 21.57
CA ASN A 160 -0.60 -9.04 21.49
C ASN A 160 -1.05 -7.86 20.62
N GLY A 161 -0.44 -6.68 20.79
CA GLY A 161 -0.74 -5.52 19.95
C GLY A 161 -0.43 -5.77 18.48
N LEU A 162 0.73 -6.37 18.17
CA LEU A 162 1.09 -6.72 16.80
C LEU A 162 0.10 -7.71 16.18
N THR A 163 -0.19 -8.82 16.86
CA THR A 163 -1.07 -9.86 16.31
C THR A 163 -2.51 -9.38 16.20
N HIS A 164 -3.00 -8.66 17.21
CA HIS A 164 -4.36 -8.08 17.19
C HIS A 164 -4.50 -7.04 16.08
N THR A 165 -3.50 -6.19 15.87
CA THR A 165 -3.49 -5.25 14.74
C THR A 165 -3.65 -5.99 13.42
N LEU A 166 -2.90 -7.08 13.19
CA LEU A 166 -3.04 -7.89 11.98
C LEU A 166 -4.44 -8.52 11.85
N ASP A 167 -5.10 -8.89 12.95
CA ASP A 167 -6.47 -9.40 12.95
C ASP A 167 -7.49 -8.33 12.57
N VAL A 168 -7.37 -7.14 13.15
CA VAL A 168 -8.25 -5.99 12.85
C VAL A 168 -8.09 -5.55 11.40
N LEU A 169 -6.86 -5.50 10.88
CA LEU A 169 -6.60 -5.15 9.50
C LEU A 169 -7.17 -6.18 8.53
N LYS A 170 -7.02 -7.47 8.84
CA LYS A 170 -7.64 -8.55 8.06
C LYS A 170 -9.17 -8.48 8.10
N LYS A 171 -9.77 -8.24 9.27
CA LYS A 171 -11.22 -8.08 9.45
C LYS A 171 -11.76 -6.93 8.59
N ASN A 172 -11.02 -5.83 8.52
CA ASN A 172 -11.37 -4.65 7.69
C ASN A 172 -10.96 -4.79 6.21
N ARG A 173 -10.48 -5.97 5.79
CA ARG A 173 -10.12 -6.28 4.39
C ARG A 173 -8.97 -5.45 3.82
N PHE A 174 -8.06 -4.99 4.66
CA PHE A 174 -6.83 -4.35 4.18
C PHE A 174 -5.88 -5.36 3.55
N LEU A 175 -5.15 -4.90 2.54
CA LEU A 175 -3.92 -5.54 2.11
C LEU A 175 -2.80 -5.06 3.04
N THR A 176 -2.15 -5.97 3.74
CA THR A 176 -1.12 -5.63 4.73
C THR A 176 0.18 -6.38 4.48
N THR A 177 1.29 -5.73 4.83
CA THR A 177 2.63 -6.33 4.86
C THR A 177 3.57 -5.50 5.75
N GLY A 178 4.67 -6.11 6.20
CA GLY A 178 5.68 -5.48 7.05
C GLY A 178 5.84 -6.19 8.39
N THR A 179 4.74 -6.60 9.00
CA THR A 179 4.72 -7.43 10.21
C THR A 179 4.00 -8.74 9.98
N PHE A 180 4.41 -9.78 10.71
CA PHE A 180 3.91 -11.15 10.57
C PHE A 180 3.83 -11.83 11.94
N ARG A 181 2.88 -12.76 12.11
CA ARG A 181 2.74 -13.55 13.34
C ARG A 181 3.91 -14.52 13.52
N ASN A 182 4.57 -14.90 12.43
CA ASN A 182 5.77 -15.74 12.44
C ASN A 182 6.52 -15.74 11.10
N GLU A 183 7.71 -16.34 11.10
CA GLU A 183 8.56 -16.50 9.92
C GLU A 183 7.88 -17.30 8.79
N ARG A 184 7.03 -18.28 9.11
CA ARG A 184 6.30 -19.04 8.10
C ARG A 184 5.29 -18.16 7.37
N GLU A 185 4.55 -17.34 8.09
CA GLU A 185 3.63 -16.36 7.51
C GLU A 185 4.37 -15.36 6.61
N ARG A 186 5.51 -14.83 7.09
CA ARG A 186 6.40 -13.98 6.27
C ARG A 186 6.85 -14.69 4.99
N ALA A 187 7.35 -15.92 5.09
CA ALA A 187 7.88 -16.65 3.94
C ALA A 187 6.82 -16.89 2.85
N ILE A 188 5.56 -17.13 3.25
CA ILE A 188 4.43 -17.37 2.35
C ILE A 188 3.91 -16.06 1.72
N PHE A 189 3.77 -15.00 2.51
CA PHE A 189 3.05 -13.80 2.08
C PHE A 189 3.94 -12.59 1.73
N TYR A 190 5.26 -12.71 1.87
CA TYR A 190 6.22 -11.64 1.53
C TYR A 190 7.13 -12.02 0.35
N PRO A 191 7.35 -11.12 -0.63
CA PRO A 191 6.72 -9.81 -0.84
C PRO A 191 5.22 -9.88 -1.09
N LYS A 192 4.49 -8.81 -0.74
CA LYS A 192 3.04 -8.78 -0.92
C LYS A 192 2.69 -8.52 -2.38
N ILE A 193 2.03 -9.48 -3.02
CA ILE A 193 1.51 -9.30 -4.38
C ILE A 193 0.09 -8.72 -4.34
N ILE A 194 -0.15 -7.68 -5.12
CA ILE A 194 -1.43 -6.97 -5.24
C ILE A 194 -1.85 -6.95 -6.71
N TYR A 195 -3.10 -7.30 -6.98
CA TYR A 195 -3.68 -7.24 -8.32
C TYR A 195 -4.76 -6.16 -8.38
N LYS A 196 -4.70 -5.25 -9.36
CA LYS A 196 -5.71 -4.21 -9.57
C LYS A 196 -5.71 -3.78 -11.04
N LYS A 197 -6.88 -3.75 -11.69
CA LYS A 197 -7.04 -3.33 -13.10
C LYS A 197 -5.99 -3.96 -14.04
N GLY A 198 -5.83 -5.28 -13.99
CA GLY A 198 -4.85 -5.98 -14.84
C GLY A 198 -3.37 -5.79 -14.47
N PHE A 199 -3.05 -4.93 -13.49
CA PHE A 199 -1.68 -4.75 -12.97
C PHE A 199 -1.38 -5.72 -11.83
N LYS A 200 -0.15 -6.22 -11.82
CA LYS A 200 0.46 -6.98 -10.72
C LYS A 200 1.55 -6.14 -10.05
N ILE A 201 1.36 -5.81 -8.79
CA ILE A 201 2.30 -5.00 -8.00
C ILE A 201 2.95 -5.89 -6.95
N ALA A 202 4.25 -5.78 -6.76
CA ALA A 202 4.91 -6.33 -5.58
C ALA A 202 5.23 -5.20 -4.58
N LEU A 203 4.83 -5.38 -3.32
CA LEU A 203 5.04 -4.43 -2.24
C LEU A 203 5.96 -5.04 -1.18
N LEU A 204 7.06 -4.33 -0.91
CA LEU A 204 7.98 -4.55 0.19
C LEU A 204 7.78 -3.46 1.24
N ASN A 205 7.94 -3.81 2.51
CA ASN A 205 7.95 -2.85 3.61
C ASN A 205 8.94 -3.27 4.67
N ALA A 206 9.71 -2.30 5.18
CA ALA A 206 10.67 -2.49 6.25
C ALA A 206 10.89 -1.19 7.05
N THR A 207 11.36 -1.32 8.28
CA THR A 207 11.65 -0.19 9.17
C THR A 207 13.09 -0.17 9.67
N HIS A 208 13.63 1.03 9.86
CA HIS A 208 14.97 1.24 10.42
C HIS A 208 15.07 0.77 11.88
N HIS A 209 14.09 1.07 12.72
CA HIS A 209 14.10 0.67 14.14
C HIS A 209 12.70 0.35 14.68
N THR A 210 12.61 -0.03 15.96
CA THR A 210 11.39 -0.39 16.73
C THR A 210 11.46 0.27 18.11
N ASN A 211 11.96 1.50 18.17
CA ASN A 211 12.18 2.23 19.43
C ASN A 211 12.94 1.45 20.52
N GLY A 212 13.90 0.62 20.11
CA GLY A 212 14.70 -0.23 21.01
C GLY A 212 14.01 -1.53 21.46
N TYR A 213 12.73 -1.74 21.13
CA TYR A 213 12.03 -2.98 21.43
C TYR A 213 12.57 -4.15 20.61
N ARG A 214 12.83 -5.27 21.27
CA ARG A 214 13.09 -6.55 20.61
C ARG A 214 11.77 -7.11 20.06
N THR A 215 11.78 -7.57 18.83
CA THR A 215 10.63 -8.26 18.24
C THR A 215 10.31 -9.52 19.04
N PRO A 216 9.11 -9.64 19.63
CA PRO A 216 8.76 -10.77 20.47
C PRO A 216 8.51 -12.02 19.63
N THR A 217 9.15 -13.14 19.98
CA THR A 217 8.89 -14.44 19.34
C THR A 217 7.43 -14.88 19.56
N PRO A 218 6.76 -15.45 18.55
CA PRO A 218 7.27 -15.82 17.23
C PRO A 218 7.16 -14.73 16.16
N SER A 219 6.66 -13.54 16.48
CA SER A 219 6.38 -12.50 15.49
C SER A 219 7.62 -11.99 14.75
N VAL A 220 7.38 -11.37 13.59
CA VAL A 220 8.41 -10.77 12.76
C VAL A 220 8.00 -9.34 12.42
N VAL A 221 8.97 -8.43 12.52
CA VAL A 221 8.89 -7.08 11.96
C VAL A 221 10.00 -6.98 10.93
N ASN A 222 9.68 -6.67 9.68
CA ASN A 222 10.68 -6.50 8.64
C ASN A 222 11.61 -5.33 8.99
N ARG A 223 12.88 -5.65 9.21
CA ARG A 223 13.92 -4.66 9.48
C ARG A 223 14.59 -4.24 8.20
N LEU A 224 15.06 -3.01 8.19
CA LEU A 224 15.96 -2.50 7.18
C LEU A 224 17.30 -3.24 7.33
N ASP A 225 17.48 -4.26 6.50
CA ASP A 225 18.73 -4.95 6.25
C ASP A 225 18.93 -4.98 4.74
N ILE A 226 20.03 -4.40 4.26
CA ILE A 226 20.26 -4.19 2.82
C ILE A 226 20.36 -5.53 2.07
N ALA A 227 21.01 -6.53 2.64
CA ALA A 227 21.17 -7.83 2.01
C ALA A 227 19.81 -8.55 1.89
N GLN A 228 19.02 -8.51 2.96
CA GLN A 228 17.69 -9.08 2.99
C GLN A 228 16.74 -8.34 2.02
N LEU A 229 16.76 -7.01 1.98
CA LEU A 229 15.96 -6.22 1.04
C LEU A 229 16.33 -6.55 -0.42
N LYS A 230 17.61 -6.71 -0.74
CA LYS A 230 18.05 -7.15 -2.08
C LYS A 230 17.55 -8.56 -2.40
N ALA A 231 17.58 -9.49 -1.44
CA ALA A 231 17.04 -10.83 -1.62
C ALA A 231 15.52 -10.82 -1.83
N ASP A 232 14.79 -10.00 -1.07
CA ASP A 232 13.35 -9.85 -1.18
C ASP A 232 12.95 -9.17 -2.50
N LEU A 233 13.73 -8.20 -2.98
CA LEU A 233 13.56 -7.60 -4.31
C LEU A 233 13.78 -8.62 -5.42
N LYS A 234 14.81 -9.47 -5.32
CA LYS A 234 15.02 -10.58 -6.25
C LYS A 234 13.85 -11.56 -6.25
N LYS A 235 13.31 -11.89 -5.07
CA LYS A 235 12.10 -12.71 -4.93
C LYS A 235 10.89 -12.04 -5.59
N ALA A 236 10.70 -10.73 -5.40
CA ALA A 236 9.65 -9.96 -6.08
C ALA A 236 9.81 -9.99 -7.61
N GLN A 237 11.02 -9.76 -8.14
CA GLN A 237 11.29 -9.81 -9.58
C GLN A 237 10.98 -11.18 -10.20
N ALA A 238 11.30 -12.27 -9.49
CA ALA A 238 10.98 -13.63 -9.92
C ALA A 238 9.46 -13.89 -10.01
N MET A 239 8.64 -13.12 -9.27
CA MET A 239 7.18 -13.15 -9.39
C MET A 239 6.66 -12.31 -10.57
N THR A 240 7.54 -11.74 -11.40
CA THR A 240 7.21 -10.98 -12.62
C THR A 240 6.09 -9.93 -12.46
N PRO A 241 6.15 -9.03 -11.44
CA PRO A 241 5.21 -7.93 -11.32
C PRO A 241 5.44 -6.88 -12.42
N ASP A 242 4.41 -6.10 -12.71
CA ASP A 242 4.51 -4.93 -13.57
C ASP A 242 5.36 -3.83 -12.91
N PHE A 243 5.21 -3.64 -11.58
CA PHE A 243 6.03 -2.71 -10.78
C PHE A 243 6.30 -3.25 -9.37
N ILE A 244 7.43 -2.81 -8.79
CA ILE A 244 7.86 -3.15 -7.43
C ILE A 244 7.95 -1.86 -6.61
N ILE A 245 7.29 -1.85 -5.45
CA ILE A 245 7.27 -0.74 -4.51
C ILE A 245 8.00 -1.18 -3.25
N THR A 246 8.98 -0.39 -2.82
CA THR A 246 9.60 -0.55 -1.50
C THR A 246 9.19 0.62 -0.62
N PHE A 247 8.40 0.34 0.41
CA PHE A 247 7.91 1.34 1.36
C PHE A 247 8.74 1.26 2.64
N LEU A 248 9.60 2.24 2.91
CA LEU A 248 10.45 2.26 4.10
C LEU A 248 9.94 3.25 5.14
N HIS A 249 10.11 2.87 6.40
CA HIS A 249 9.94 3.75 7.54
C HIS A 249 11.34 4.11 8.10
N TRP A 250 11.85 5.31 7.76
CA TRP A 250 13.28 5.67 7.88
C TRP A 250 13.57 7.18 7.96
N GLY A 251 14.84 7.55 8.12
CA GLY A 251 15.26 8.95 8.16
C GLY A 251 15.18 9.54 9.57
N ASN A 252 15.14 10.86 9.67
CA ASN A 252 15.14 11.58 10.94
C ASN A 252 13.84 12.38 11.10
N GLU A 253 13.22 12.29 12.27
CA GLU A 253 12.01 13.04 12.62
C GLU A 253 12.19 14.55 12.40
N HIS A 254 11.15 15.16 11.82
CA HIS A 254 11.00 16.59 11.59
C HIS A 254 12.07 17.25 10.69
N LYS A 255 12.79 16.45 9.89
CA LYS A 255 13.69 16.96 8.85
C LYS A 255 12.96 17.07 7.52
N LEU A 256 12.89 18.30 7.00
CA LEU A 256 12.22 18.61 5.73
C LEU A 256 12.94 18.03 4.51
N ASP A 257 14.25 17.75 4.62
CA ASP A 257 15.04 17.15 3.55
C ASP A 257 15.53 15.76 3.96
N GLU A 258 15.69 14.90 2.96
CA GLU A 258 16.28 13.57 3.17
C GLU A 258 17.78 13.66 3.50
N ASP A 259 18.28 12.76 4.34
CA ASP A 259 19.71 12.70 4.65
C ASP A 259 20.51 11.92 3.59
N VAL A 260 21.84 11.90 3.74
CA VAL A 260 22.74 11.19 2.81
C VAL A 260 22.50 9.68 2.78
N ASN A 261 22.08 9.08 3.88
CA ASN A 261 21.83 7.65 4.00
C ASN A 261 20.50 7.28 3.32
N GLN A 262 19.46 8.09 3.48
CA GLN A 262 18.19 7.94 2.77
C GLN A 262 18.41 7.96 1.26
N ARG A 263 19.18 8.94 0.74
CA ARG A 263 19.53 8.99 -0.70
C ARG A 263 20.32 7.79 -1.16
N ALA A 264 21.36 7.41 -0.42
CA ALA A 264 22.21 6.28 -0.77
C ALA A 264 21.41 4.97 -0.79
N LEU A 265 20.52 4.78 0.18
CA LEU A 265 19.69 3.58 0.25
C LEU A 265 18.63 3.55 -0.85
N ALA A 266 17.96 4.67 -1.15
CA ALA A 266 17.03 4.74 -2.28
C ALA A 266 17.69 4.31 -3.60
N ARG A 267 18.89 4.83 -3.88
CA ARG A 267 19.72 4.40 -5.04
C ARG A 267 19.97 2.91 -5.06
N ILE A 268 20.44 2.35 -3.93
CA ILE A 268 20.72 0.92 -3.80
C ILE A 268 19.46 0.08 -4.09
N LEU A 269 18.30 0.51 -3.65
CA LEU A 269 17.04 -0.20 -3.85
C LEU A 269 16.54 -0.09 -5.29
N HIS A 270 16.72 1.07 -5.93
CA HIS A 270 16.44 1.22 -7.36
C HIS A 270 17.34 0.35 -8.22
N GLU A 271 18.65 0.34 -7.94
CA GLU A 271 19.61 -0.55 -8.60
C GLU A 271 19.27 -2.04 -8.39
N ALA A 272 18.72 -2.39 -7.22
CA ALA A 272 18.26 -3.73 -6.90
C ALA A 272 16.89 -4.09 -7.51
N GLY A 273 16.19 -3.14 -8.15
CA GLY A 273 14.98 -3.39 -8.93
C GLY A 273 13.68 -2.79 -8.38
N SER A 274 13.74 -1.97 -7.33
CA SER A 274 12.58 -1.20 -6.89
C SER A 274 12.22 -0.12 -7.92
N HIS A 275 10.96 -0.08 -8.34
CA HIS A 275 10.46 0.93 -9.27
C HIS A 275 9.97 2.19 -8.55
N LEU A 276 9.46 2.01 -7.33
CA LEU A 276 9.06 3.07 -6.41
C LEU A 276 9.75 2.89 -5.07
N VAL A 277 10.35 3.94 -4.52
CA VAL A 277 10.84 3.96 -3.13
C VAL A 277 10.07 5.02 -2.34
N ILE A 278 9.18 4.57 -1.46
CA ILE A 278 8.30 5.44 -0.68
C ILE A 278 8.81 5.51 0.75
N GLY A 279 9.02 6.71 1.27
CA GLY A 279 9.47 6.95 2.65
C GLY A 279 8.36 7.45 3.55
N ALA A 280 8.42 7.06 4.82
CA ALA A 280 7.69 7.66 5.95
C ALA A 280 8.60 7.69 7.19
N HIS A 281 8.11 8.14 8.37
CA HIS A 281 8.82 8.41 9.64
C HIS A 281 9.16 9.88 9.96
N PRO A 282 9.64 10.72 9.02
CA PRO A 282 10.01 12.10 9.38
C PRO A 282 8.85 12.96 9.89
N HIS A 283 7.60 12.49 9.80
CA HIS A 283 6.38 13.21 10.15
C HIS A 283 6.24 14.58 9.45
N VAL A 284 6.95 14.76 8.33
CA VAL A 284 6.91 15.93 7.45
C VAL A 284 7.02 15.47 6.01
N VAL A 285 6.48 16.27 5.09
CA VAL A 285 6.59 15.99 3.65
C VAL A 285 8.00 16.37 3.19
N GLN A 286 8.75 15.38 2.72
CA GLN A 286 10.06 15.57 2.08
C GLN A 286 9.93 15.68 0.55
N PRO A 287 10.94 16.23 -0.16
CA PRO A 287 10.91 16.36 -1.61
C PRO A 287 10.76 15.03 -2.36
N ILE A 288 10.02 15.07 -3.47
CA ILE A 288 9.97 13.96 -4.44
C ILE A 288 11.19 14.09 -5.36
N LYS A 289 11.94 12.99 -5.52
CA LYS A 289 13.14 12.94 -6.37
C LYS A 289 12.92 11.90 -7.46
N ASN A 290 13.30 12.23 -8.69
CA ASN A 290 13.32 11.28 -9.79
C ASN A 290 14.76 10.84 -10.00
N GLU A 291 15.04 9.53 -10.00
CA GLU A 291 16.38 9.03 -10.29
C GLU A 291 16.44 8.37 -11.68
N PRO A 292 17.34 8.84 -12.57
CA PRO A 292 17.59 8.16 -13.83
C PRO A 292 18.41 6.90 -13.58
N VAL A 293 17.82 5.72 -13.75
CA VAL A 293 18.57 4.46 -13.67
C VAL A 293 19.08 4.07 -15.06
N LYS A 294 20.34 3.59 -15.12
CA LYS A 294 20.97 3.04 -16.34
C LYS A 294 20.09 1.92 -16.91
N ASN A 295 19.29 2.26 -17.93
CA ASN A 295 18.52 1.42 -18.89
C ASN A 295 17.25 2.12 -19.42
N ASN A 296 17.20 3.47 -19.47
CA ASN A 296 16.09 4.26 -20.02
C ASN A 296 14.69 4.04 -19.37
N LYS A 297 14.63 3.51 -18.14
CA LYS A 297 13.40 3.53 -17.35
C LYS A 297 13.50 4.62 -16.29
N LYS A 298 12.56 5.58 -16.29
CA LYS A 298 12.37 6.50 -15.16
C LYS A 298 11.85 5.70 -13.97
N ILE A 299 12.47 5.92 -12.82
CA ILE A 299 12.17 5.26 -11.54
C ILE A 299 11.98 6.39 -10.51
N PHE A 300 11.02 6.24 -9.60
CA PHE A 300 10.56 7.30 -8.68
C PHE A 300 10.72 6.92 -7.21
#